data_AF-A0AAU0RKV3-F1
#
_entry.id   AF-A0AAU0RKV3-F1
#
_cell.length_a   1.000
_cell.length_b   1.000
_cell.length_c   1.000
_cell.angle_alpha   90.00
_cell.angle_beta   90.00
_cell.angle_gamma   90.00
#
_symmetry.space_group_name_H-M   'P 1'
#
loop_
_entity.id
_entity.type
_entity.pdbx_description
1 polymer ?
#
loop_
_entity_poly.entity_id
_entity_poly.type
_entity_poly.pdbx_seq_one_letter_code
_entity_poly.pdbx_strand_id
1 'polypeptide(L)'
;MPYVYGFNNPMRFIDPDGMNPDDIIIGGDQKFRMIAFYDLQKLTSEKLVLLNTGVVTAANKVEKGDEIEFTGDVDMDRNGNAVEKKADTALVADLMKHDEQNNTDVTILPTTGEDKTVNTYGTNSTVYYNYTISNGKDAPGFPIINVDGTSGARLFIFLGHELVHSQQFKHQTYDNSIIQGYKDVDSGLLNAMTKSEYEARQKENEIRGEQNIKLRKMAPLP
;
A
#
# COMPACT_ATOMS: atom_id res chain seq x y z
N MET A 1 -22.17 26.38 -26.87
CA MET A 1 -21.72 26.02 -25.50
C MET A 1 -20.56 25.04 -25.64
N PRO A 2 -19.51 25.14 -24.82
CA PRO A 2 -18.21 24.52 -25.07
C PRO A 2 -18.23 23.01 -24.84
N TYR A 3 -17.52 22.27 -25.69
CA TYR A 3 -17.26 20.85 -25.56
C TYR A 3 -16.14 20.63 -24.54
N VAL A 4 -16.42 19.86 -23.49
CA VAL A 4 -15.40 19.35 -22.57
C VAL A 4 -14.82 18.07 -23.19
N TYR A 5 -13.54 18.12 -23.57
CA TYR A 5 -12.76 16.93 -23.88
C TYR A 5 -12.35 16.25 -22.57
N GLY A 6 -13.05 15.19 -22.19
CA GLY A 6 -12.61 14.26 -21.14
C GLY A 6 -11.70 13.20 -21.76
N PHE A 7 -10.42 13.21 -21.38
CA PHE A 7 -9.46 12.17 -21.72
C PHE A 7 -9.97 10.79 -21.26
N ASN A 8 -10.20 9.88 -22.20
CA ASN A 8 -9.98 8.42 -22.21
C ASN A 8 -9.94 7.60 -20.89
N ASN A 9 -10.66 7.98 -19.83
CA ASN A 9 -11.08 7.04 -18.80
C ASN A 9 -12.51 6.62 -19.15
N PRO A 10 -12.78 5.34 -19.46
CA PRO A 10 -14.16 4.91 -19.60
C PRO A 10 -14.88 5.18 -18.28
N MET A 11 -15.83 6.12 -18.30
CA MET A 11 -16.84 6.30 -17.27
C MET A 11 -17.74 5.06 -17.26
N ARG A 12 -17.24 4.00 -16.63
CA ARG A 12 -17.98 2.76 -16.37
C ARG A 12 -18.12 2.48 -14.87
N PHE A 13 -17.76 3.45 -14.03
CA PHE A 13 -17.89 3.39 -12.56
C PHE A 13 -19.25 3.90 -12.05
N ILE A 14 -20.30 3.82 -12.87
CA ILE A 14 -21.67 4.01 -12.38
C ILE A 14 -22.45 2.76 -12.79
N ASP A 15 -22.42 1.78 -11.92
CA ASP A 15 -23.33 0.63 -11.96
C ASP A 15 -24.77 1.12 -11.64
N PRO A 16 -25.78 0.77 -12.46
CA PRO A 16 -27.18 1.11 -12.23
C PRO A 16 -27.78 0.65 -10.88
N ASP A 17 -27.16 -0.31 -10.19
CA ASP A 17 -27.71 -0.92 -8.97
C ASP A 17 -27.08 -0.38 -7.67
N GLY A 18 -26.07 0.49 -7.75
CA GLY A 18 -25.57 1.28 -6.61
C GLY A 18 -24.79 0.54 -5.53
N MET A 19 -24.36 -0.70 -5.76
CA MET A 19 -23.46 -1.43 -4.86
C MET A 19 -22.28 -2.07 -5.60
N ASN A 20 -21.09 -1.63 -5.17
CA ASN A 20 -19.73 -2.18 -5.31
C ASN A 20 -18.86 -1.56 -6.40
N PRO A 21 -17.90 -0.72 -5.95
CA PRO A 21 -16.52 -1.20 -5.86
C PRO A 21 -16.06 -1.10 -4.40
N ASP A 22 -15.52 -2.19 -3.87
CA ASP A 22 -14.79 -2.24 -2.60
C ASP A 22 -13.52 -3.03 -2.93
N ASP A 23 -12.48 -2.38 -3.46
CA ASP A 23 -11.33 -3.10 -4.04
C ASP A 23 -10.01 -2.37 -3.81
N ILE A 24 -8.89 -3.10 -3.93
CA ILE A 24 -7.61 -2.47 -4.24
C ILE A 24 -7.60 -2.20 -5.75
N ILE A 25 -7.56 -0.92 -6.13
CA ILE A 25 -7.61 -0.45 -7.52
C ILE A 25 -6.30 0.25 -7.86
N ILE A 26 -5.62 -0.21 -8.92
CA ILE A 26 -4.40 0.42 -9.42
C ILE A 26 -4.71 1.25 -10.66
N GLY A 27 -4.65 2.57 -10.52
CA GLY A 27 -4.81 3.52 -11.62
C GLY A 27 -3.51 3.75 -12.38
N GLY A 28 -3.46 4.80 -13.20
CA GLY A 28 -2.24 5.19 -13.95
C GLY A 28 -2.04 4.46 -15.28
N ASP A 29 -0.84 4.61 -15.85
CA ASP A 29 -0.48 3.95 -17.10
C ASP A 29 -0.10 2.47 -16.90
N GLN A 30 -0.03 1.70 -17.98
CA GLN A 30 0.29 0.28 -17.95
C GLN A 30 1.62 -0.03 -17.24
N LYS A 31 2.63 0.84 -17.39
CA LYS A 31 3.95 0.64 -16.80
C LYS A 31 3.86 0.76 -15.27
N PHE A 32 3.18 1.79 -14.78
CA PHE A 32 2.93 1.95 -13.36
C PHE A 32 2.08 0.81 -12.81
N ARG A 33 0.98 0.46 -13.48
CA ARG A 33 0.10 -0.63 -13.06
C ARG A 33 0.86 -1.94 -12.89
N MET A 34 1.73 -2.27 -13.83
CA MET A 34 2.60 -3.44 -13.75
C MET A 34 3.49 -3.41 -12.50
N ILE A 35 4.18 -2.29 -12.26
CA ILE A 35 5.14 -2.18 -11.14
C ILE A 35 4.41 -2.20 -9.79
N ALA A 36 3.36 -1.40 -9.63
CA ALA A 36 2.55 -1.37 -8.43
C ALA A 36 1.92 -2.73 -8.13
N PHE A 37 1.43 -3.44 -9.17
CA PHE A 37 0.88 -4.78 -9.02
C PHE A 37 1.94 -5.79 -8.53
N TYR A 38 3.13 -5.80 -9.14
CA TYR A 38 4.18 -6.73 -8.70
C TYR A 38 4.76 -6.37 -7.33
N ASP A 39 4.75 -5.10 -6.94
CA ASP A 39 5.10 -4.70 -5.57
C ASP A 39 4.02 -5.10 -4.57
N LEU A 40 2.73 -4.98 -4.93
CA LEU A 40 1.62 -5.48 -4.12
C LEU A 40 1.67 -7.01 -3.96
N GLN A 41 1.99 -7.75 -5.03
CA GLN A 41 2.16 -9.22 -4.98
C GLN A 41 3.29 -9.64 -4.02
N LYS A 42 4.33 -8.81 -3.83
CA LYS A 42 5.38 -9.09 -2.83
C LYS A 42 4.85 -8.99 -1.40
N LEU A 43 3.79 -8.23 -1.18
CA LEU A 43 3.13 -8.04 0.11
C LEU A 43 2.04 -9.08 0.38
N THR A 44 2.03 -10.22 -0.32
CA THR A 44 1.13 -11.32 0.03
C THR A 44 1.68 -12.65 -0.47
N SER A 45 1.28 -13.74 0.20
CA SER A 45 1.47 -15.12 -0.25
C SER A 45 0.30 -15.63 -1.09
N GLU A 46 -0.79 -14.87 -1.18
CA GLU A 46 -1.90 -15.18 -2.08
C GLU A 46 -1.54 -14.79 -3.51
N LYS A 47 -1.91 -15.61 -4.47
CA LYS A 47 -1.70 -15.30 -5.88
C LYS A 47 -2.72 -14.25 -6.31
N LEU A 48 -2.26 -13.06 -6.69
CA LEU A 48 -3.10 -11.96 -7.14
C LEU A 48 -3.22 -11.93 -8.67
N VAL A 49 -4.27 -11.27 -9.14
CA VAL A 49 -4.55 -10.94 -10.54
C VAL A 49 -4.95 -9.48 -10.62
N LEU A 50 -4.37 -8.75 -11.57
CA LEU A 50 -4.84 -7.41 -11.96
C LEU A 50 -5.74 -7.55 -13.19
N LEU A 51 -6.96 -7.06 -13.09
CA LEU A 51 -7.89 -6.94 -14.21
C LEU A 51 -7.57 -5.69 -15.04
N ASN A 52 -7.96 -5.68 -16.32
CA ASN A 52 -7.78 -4.55 -17.23
C ASN A 52 -8.49 -3.25 -16.75
N THR A 53 -9.42 -3.39 -15.81
CA THR A 53 -10.13 -2.32 -15.11
C THR A 53 -9.26 -1.63 -14.05
N GLY A 54 -8.14 -2.25 -13.65
CA GLY A 54 -7.29 -1.82 -12.55
C GLY A 54 -7.60 -2.50 -11.22
N VAL A 55 -8.66 -3.31 -11.13
CA VAL A 55 -9.02 -4.05 -9.89
C VAL A 55 -8.04 -5.19 -9.63
N VAL A 56 -7.57 -5.30 -8.39
CA VAL A 56 -6.75 -6.41 -7.91
C VAL A 56 -7.63 -7.39 -7.16
N THR A 57 -7.62 -8.65 -7.59
CA THR A 57 -8.36 -9.74 -6.95
C THR A 57 -7.47 -10.96 -6.73
N ALA A 58 -7.92 -11.87 -5.87
CA ALA A 58 -7.27 -13.16 -5.71
C ALA A 58 -7.50 -14.02 -6.96
N ALA A 59 -6.49 -14.79 -7.38
CA ALA A 59 -6.55 -15.59 -8.61
C ALA A 59 -7.69 -16.62 -8.61
N ASN A 60 -8.10 -17.11 -7.44
CA ASN A 60 -9.21 -18.04 -7.27
C ASN A 60 -10.60 -17.38 -7.30
N LYS A 61 -10.67 -16.03 -7.33
CA LYS A 61 -11.90 -15.24 -7.42
C LYS A 61 -12.15 -14.64 -8.80
N VAL A 62 -11.27 -14.89 -9.78
CA VAL A 62 -11.45 -14.42 -11.16
C VAL A 62 -12.67 -15.11 -11.78
N GLU A 63 -13.60 -14.31 -12.31
CA GLU A 63 -14.84 -14.79 -12.89
C GLU A 63 -14.77 -14.95 -14.41
N LYS A 64 -15.75 -15.65 -14.98
CA LYS A 64 -15.84 -15.85 -16.42
C LYS A 64 -16.22 -14.53 -17.10
N GLY A 65 -15.29 -13.97 -17.86
CA GLY A 65 -15.48 -12.71 -18.58
C GLY A 65 -14.54 -11.60 -18.11
N ASP A 66 -13.85 -11.83 -16.99
CA ASP A 66 -12.79 -10.95 -16.53
C ASP A 66 -11.62 -10.94 -17.52
N GLU A 67 -11.23 -9.74 -17.91
CA GLU A 67 -10.05 -9.53 -18.74
C GLU A 67 -8.84 -9.28 -17.84
N ILE A 68 -7.92 -10.23 -17.83
CA ILE A 68 -6.70 -10.19 -17.02
C ILE A 68 -5.64 -9.31 -17.71
N GLU A 69 -5.13 -8.31 -17.01
CA GLU A 69 -3.98 -7.51 -17.43
C GLU A 69 -2.66 -8.14 -16.96
N PHE A 70 -2.56 -8.47 -15.66
CA PHE A 70 -1.39 -9.12 -15.09
C PHE A 70 -1.77 -10.25 -14.12
N THR A 71 -0.88 -11.23 -13.99
CA THR A 71 -0.99 -12.30 -13.00
C THR A 71 0.29 -12.31 -12.18
N GLY A 72 0.15 -12.35 -10.86
CA GLY A 72 1.27 -12.36 -9.94
C GLY A 72 1.79 -13.77 -9.73
N ASP A 73 3.03 -13.87 -9.24
CA ASP A 73 3.63 -15.12 -8.81
C ASP A 73 3.84 -15.10 -7.30
N VAL A 74 3.72 -16.27 -6.68
CA VAL A 74 3.99 -16.44 -5.25
C VAL A 74 5.43 -16.88 -5.09
N ASP A 75 6.16 -16.23 -4.17
CA ASP A 75 7.52 -16.63 -3.83
C ASP A 75 7.54 -18.07 -3.28
N MET A 76 8.46 -18.89 -3.78
CA MET A 76 8.61 -20.28 -3.35
C MET A 76 9.93 -20.48 -2.60
N ASP A 77 9.91 -21.29 -1.56
CA ASP A 77 11.10 -21.76 -0.85
C ASP A 77 11.89 -22.78 -1.70
N ARG A 78 13.04 -23.22 -1.19
CA ARG A 78 13.89 -24.21 -1.88
C ARG A 78 13.22 -25.58 -2.05
N ASN A 79 12.14 -25.84 -1.34
CA ASN A 79 11.38 -27.09 -1.39
C ASN A 79 10.13 -26.97 -2.28
N GLY A 80 9.88 -25.80 -2.88
CA GLY A 80 8.71 -25.53 -3.72
C GLY A 80 7.44 -25.17 -2.96
N ASN A 81 7.53 -24.84 -1.66
CA ASN A 81 6.40 -24.35 -0.88
C ASN A 81 6.31 -22.83 -0.95
N ALA A 82 5.11 -22.26 -0.90
CA ALA A 82 4.93 -20.81 -0.81
C ALA A 82 5.64 -20.25 0.44
N VAL A 83 6.39 -19.17 0.27
CA VAL A 83 7.00 -18.42 1.37
C VAL A 83 5.89 -17.72 2.14
N GLU A 84 5.77 -18.04 3.42
CA GLU A 84 4.77 -17.44 4.31
C GLU A 84 5.14 -15.98 4.62
N LYS A 85 4.15 -15.07 4.50
CA LYS A 85 4.26 -13.65 4.77
C LYS A 85 3.08 -13.22 5.66
N LYS A 86 3.09 -13.57 6.94
CA LYS A 86 1.89 -13.44 7.79
C LYS A 86 1.40 -12.01 7.90
N ALA A 87 2.28 -11.06 8.19
CA ALA A 87 1.98 -9.64 8.33
C ALA A 87 1.57 -9.05 6.97
N ASP A 88 2.34 -9.31 5.91
CA ASP A 88 2.03 -8.77 4.59
C ASP A 88 0.71 -9.34 4.06
N THR A 89 0.56 -10.66 4.10
CA THR A 89 -0.66 -11.36 3.67
C THR A 89 -1.86 -10.91 4.50
N ALA A 90 -1.73 -10.75 5.81
CA ALA A 90 -2.82 -10.25 6.63
C ALA A 90 -3.18 -8.82 6.26
N LEU A 91 -2.22 -7.95 5.94
CA LEU A 91 -2.49 -6.59 5.48
C LEU A 91 -3.26 -6.57 4.15
N VAL A 92 -2.77 -7.26 3.12
CA VAL A 92 -3.41 -7.27 1.80
C VAL A 92 -4.78 -7.97 1.87
N ALA A 93 -4.86 -9.12 2.55
CA ALA A 93 -6.12 -9.85 2.69
C ALA A 93 -7.16 -9.06 3.49
N ASP A 94 -6.74 -8.33 4.53
CA ASP A 94 -7.64 -7.46 5.30
C ASP A 94 -8.18 -6.32 4.43
N LEU A 95 -7.33 -5.65 3.65
CA LEU A 95 -7.78 -4.60 2.73
C LEU A 95 -8.73 -5.13 1.64
N MET A 96 -8.50 -6.36 1.16
CA MET A 96 -9.37 -7.07 0.20
C MET A 96 -10.54 -7.82 0.84
N LYS A 97 -10.74 -7.73 2.15
CA LYS A 97 -11.84 -8.41 2.85
C LYS A 97 -13.05 -7.49 2.89
N HIS A 98 -14.20 -8.04 2.50
CA HIS A 98 -15.49 -7.35 2.54
C HIS A 98 -16.41 -8.00 3.57
N ASP A 99 -17.06 -7.17 4.36
CA ASP A 99 -18.17 -7.55 5.25
C ASP A 99 -19.11 -6.36 5.43
N GLU A 100 -20.31 -6.60 5.95
CA GLU A 100 -21.36 -5.58 6.09
C GLU A 100 -20.94 -4.34 6.91
N GLN A 101 -19.82 -4.38 7.62
CA GLN A 101 -19.39 -3.32 8.54
C GLN A 101 -18.05 -2.66 8.19
N ASN A 102 -17.18 -3.29 7.38
CA ASN A 102 -15.79 -2.85 7.19
C ASN A 102 -15.32 -2.83 5.72
N ASN A 103 -16.19 -2.35 4.83
CA ASN A 103 -15.84 -2.14 3.44
C ASN A 103 -14.91 -0.92 3.27
N THR A 104 -13.96 -1.02 2.34
CA THR A 104 -13.00 0.05 2.02
C THR A 104 -12.54 -0.08 0.58
N ASP A 105 -12.42 1.05 -0.11
CA ASP A 105 -11.66 1.16 -1.35
C ASP A 105 -10.26 1.69 -1.09
N VAL A 106 -9.27 1.06 -1.73
CA VAL A 106 -7.90 1.55 -1.77
C VAL A 106 -7.50 1.81 -3.21
N THR A 107 -7.41 3.08 -3.59
CA THR A 107 -6.91 3.46 -4.93
C THR A 107 -5.42 3.77 -4.88
N ILE A 108 -4.61 3.05 -5.64
CA ILE A 108 -3.16 3.27 -5.79
C ILE A 108 -2.91 4.08 -7.07
N LEU A 109 -2.31 5.26 -6.95
CA LEU A 109 -2.01 6.19 -8.05
C LEU A 109 -0.52 6.54 -8.09
N PRO A 110 0.06 6.80 -9.28
CA PRO A 110 1.45 7.22 -9.37
C PRO A 110 1.64 8.64 -8.84
N THR A 111 2.79 8.89 -8.22
CA THR A 111 3.24 10.24 -7.85
C THR A 111 4.72 10.42 -8.15
N THR A 112 5.14 11.68 -8.34
CA THR A 112 6.55 12.08 -8.39
C THR A 112 7.05 12.67 -7.07
N GLY A 113 6.13 12.89 -6.11
CA GLY A 113 6.43 13.38 -4.76
C GLY A 113 6.69 12.24 -3.77
N GLU A 114 6.50 12.53 -2.49
CA GLU A 114 6.55 11.54 -1.42
C GLU A 114 5.39 10.54 -1.54
N ASP A 115 5.67 9.31 -1.13
CA ASP A 115 4.62 8.33 -0.84
C ASP A 115 3.70 8.88 0.24
N LYS A 116 2.38 8.73 0.05
CA LYS A 116 1.40 9.17 1.04
C LYS A 116 0.05 8.49 0.84
N THR A 117 -0.67 8.35 1.95
CA THR A 117 -2.05 7.89 1.95
C THR A 117 -2.98 8.99 2.41
N VAL A 118 -4.05 9.21 1.66
CA VAL A 118 -5.04 10.24 1.94
C VAL A 118 -6.40 9.58 2.09
N ASN A 119 -7.10 9.86 3.18
CA ASN A 119 -8.51 9.50 3.34
C ASN A 119 -9.36 10.29 2.33
N THR A 120 -10.19 9.58 1.56
CA THR A 120 -11.05 10.21 0.55
C THR A 120 -12.47 10.40 1.07
N TYR A 121 -13.10 9.31 1.52
CA TYR A 121 -14.43 9.30 2.10
C TYR A 121 -14.62 8.07 2.99
N GLY A 122 -15.14 8.28 4.21
CA GLY A 122 -15.37 7.17 5.14
C GLY A 122 -14.08 6.40 5.42
N THR A 123 -14.09 5.10 5.12
CA THR A 123 -12.96 4.17 5.24
C THR A 123 -12.08 4.11 3.99
N ASN A 124 -12.45 4.80 2.91
CA ASN A 124 -11.75 4.75 1.62
C ASN A 124 -10.50 5.62 1.63
N SER A 125 -9.52 5.23 0.83
CA SER A 125 -8.24 5.94 0.74
C SER A 125 -7.63 5.92 -0.64
N THR A 126 -6.78 6.92 -0.90
CA THR A 126 -5.89 6.95 -2.04
C THR A 126 -4.44 6.90 -1.57
N VAL A 127 -3.72 5.89 -2.03
CA VAL A 127 -2.27 5.74 -1.89
C VAL A 127 -1.61 6.37 -3.11
N TYR A 128 -0.79 7.39 -2.90
CA TYR A 128 0.08 7.95 -3.90
C TYR A 128 1.44 7.25 -3.78
N TYR A 129 1.83 6.51 -4.82
CA TYR A 129 3.02 5.66 -4.80
C TYR A 129 4.08 6.12 -5.82
N ASN A 130 5.27 6.44 -5.32
CA ASN A 130 6.45 6.78 -6.11
C ASN A 130 7.30 5.53 -6.39
N TYR A 131 6.92 4.83 -7.44
CA TYR A 131 7.60 3.62 -7.90
C TYR A 131 8.99 3.84 -8.54
N THR A 132 9.51 5.07 -8.56
CA THR A 132 10.76 5.42 -9.26
C THR A 132 11.90 5.79 -8.32
N ILE A 133 11.63 6.06 -7.05
CA ILE A 133 12.61 6.59 -6.10
C ILE A 133 12.74 5.62 -4.92
N SER A 134 13.80 4.82 -4.90
CA SER A 134 14.22 4.13 -3.67
C SER A 134 14.95 5.14 -2.79
N ASN A 135 14.52 5.38 -1.54
CA ASN A 135 15.13 6.34 -0.60
C ASN A 135 16.66 6.22 -0.50
N GLY A 136 17.35 6.93 -1.38
CA GLY A 136 18.79 6.92 -1.59
C GLY A 136 19.19 8.23 -2.29
N LYS A 137 19.74 9.15 -1.48
CA LYS A 137 20.25 10.51 -1.78
C LYS A 137 19.33 11.53 -2.47
N ASP A 138 18.47 11.13 -3.40
CA ASP A 138 17.71 12.04 -4.25
C ASP A 138 16.18 11.93 -4.05
N ALA A 139 15.76 11.32 -2.94
CA ALA A 139 14.34 11.15 -2.61
C ALA A 139 13.77 12.36 -1.88
N PRO A 140 12.50 12.75 -2.16
CA PRO A 140 11.80 13.69 -1.30
C PRO A 140 11.57 13.04 0.08
N GLY A 141 11.86 13.79 1.16
CA GLY A 141 11.67 13.35 2.55
C GLY A 141 12.95 13.09 3.34
N PHE A 142 12.79 12.58 4.58
CA PHE A 142 13.91 12.21 5.45
C PHE A 142 14.40 10.78 5.13
N PRO A 143 15.73 10.52 5.18
CA PRO A 143 16.23 9.18 4.98
C PRO A 143 15.76 8.25 6.11
N ILE A 144 15.16 7.12 5.76
CA ILE A 144 14.88 6.05 6.72
C ILE A 144 16.19 5.53 7.28
N ILE A 145 16.34 5.48 8.60
CA ILE A 145 17.52 4.95 9.29
C ILE A 145 17.23 3.54 9.79
N ASN A 146 18.06 2.58 9.37
CA ASN A 146 17.97 1.18 9.78
C ASN A 146 18.71 0.93 11.09
N VAL A 147 18.40 -0.19 11.75
CA VAL A 147 19.01 -0.57 13.04
C VAL A 147 20.54 -0.66 13.02
N ASP A 148 21.13 -0.97 11.86
CA ASP A 148 22.59 -1.06 11.66
C ASP A 148 23.25 0.27 11.26
N GLY A 149 22.47 1.35 11.20
CA GLY A 149 22.93 2.68 10.79
C GLY A 149 22.97 2.92 9.29
N THR A 150 22.66 1.92 8.46
CA THR A 150 22.43 2.15 7.02
C THR A 150 21.09 2.87 6.79
N SER A 151 20.86 3.39 5.58
CA SER A 151 19.60 4.07 5.25
C SER A 151 18.86 3.45 4.06
N GLY A 152 17.54 3.62 4.05
CA GLY A 152 16.67 3.24 2.94
C GLY A 152 16.04 1.85 3.07
N ALA A 153 15.10 1.57 2.16
CA ALA A 153 14.38 0.31 2.04
C ALA A 153 14.05 0.01 0.56
N ARG A 154 13.53 -1.18 0.27
CA ARG A 154 13.03 -1.54 -1.07
C ARG A 154 11.70 -0.86 -1.34
N LEU A 155 11.42 -0.51 -2.60
CA LEU A 155 10.23 0.25 -3.03
C LEU A 155 8.90 -0.30 -2.48
N PHE A 156 8.67 -1.62 -2.60
CA PHE A 156 7.44 -2.24 -2.11
C PHE A 156 7.21 -2.11 -0.60
N ILE A 157 8.24 -1.83 0.20
CA ILE A 157 8.08 -1.55 1.63
C ILE A 157 7.40 -0.21 1.85
N PHE A 158 7.63 0.78 1.00
CA PHE A 158 6.91 2.06 1.06
C PHE A 158 5.45 1.87 0.65
N LEU A 159 5.18 1.07 -0.38
CA LEU A 159 3.79 0.67 -0.68
C LEU A 159 3.14 -0.02 0.53
N GLY A 160 3.83 -0.96 1.17
CA GLY A 160 3.34 -1.62 2.38
C GLY A 160 3.06 -0.64 3.52
N HIS A 161 3.94 0.34 3.74
CA HIS A 161 3.73 1.42 4.71
C HIS A 161 2.44 2.19 4.45
N GLU A 162 2.24 2.63 3.21
CA GLU A 162 1.03 3.36 2.82
C GLU A 162 -0.24 2.50 2.96
N LEU A 163 -0.17 1.22 2.61
CA LEU A 163 -1.29 0.29 2.82
C LEU A 163 -1.63 0.10 4.30
N VAL A 164 -0.66 0.22 5.22
CA VAL A 164 -0.95 0.22 6.66
C VAL A 164 -1.81 1.43 7.05
N HIS A 165 -1.59 2.61 6.46
CA HIS A 165 -2.48 3.76 6.67
C HIS A 165 -3.87 3.51 6.09
N SER A 166 -3.98 2.90 4.91
CA SER A 166 -5.27 2.44 4.38
C SER A 166 -5.98 1.50 5.36
N GLN A 167 -5.25 0.57 5.99
CA GLN A 167 -5.79 -0.33 7.00
C GLN A 167 -6.25 0.43 8.25
N GLN A 168 -5.51 1.45 8.70
CA GLN A 168 -5.94 2.31 9.80
C GLN A 168 -7.22 3.09 9.47
N PHE A 169 -7.40 3.52 8.23
CA PHE A 169 -8.67 4.13 7.79
C PHE A 169 -9.81 3.12 7.78
N LYS A 170 -9.59 1.90 7.25
CA LYS A 170 -10.57 0.80 7.28
C LYS A 170 -11.07 0.52 8.70
N HIS A 171 -10.16 0.41 9.66
CA HIS A 171 -10.49 0.09 11.05
C HIS A 171 -10.80 1.31 11.91
N GLN A 172 -10.81 2.52 11.34
CA GLN A 172 -11.03 3.78 12.06
C GLN A 172 -10.07 3.97 13.25
N THR A 173 -8.84 3.48 13.13
CA THR A 173 -7.78 3.61 14.16
C THR A 173 -6.76 4.69 13.83
N TYR A 174 -6.91 5.39 12.71
CA TYR A 174 -6.00 6.47 12.32
C TYR A 174 -6.00 7.61 13.35
N ASP A 175 -4.86 7.81 14.03
CA ASP A 175 -4.66 8.86 15.03
C ASP A 175 -3.46 9.74 14.68
N ASN A 176 -3.74 10.96 14.20
CA ASN A 176 -2.69 11.92 13.83
C ASN A 176 -2.19 12.80 14.98
N SER A 177 -2.50 12.45 16.24
CA SER A 177 -1.99 13.17 17.39
C SER A 177 -0.48 12.96 17.56
N ILE A 178 0.23 14.03 17.90
CA ILE A 178 1.68 14.01 18.12
C ILE A 178 2.01 13.26 19.41
N ILE A 179 3.02 12.38 19.35
CA ILE A 179 3.60 11.71 20.52
C ILE A 179 4.54 12.70 21.22
N GLN A 180 4.05 13.32 22.30
CA GLN A 180 4.84 14.27 23.10
C GLN A 180 6.04 13.58 23.75
N GLY A 181 7.22 14.18 23.62
CA GLY A 181 8.49 13.67 24.13
C GLY A 181 9.23 12.73 23.17
N TYR A 182 8.61 12.31 22.07
CA TYR A 182 9.24 11.40 21.13
C TYR A 182 10.23 12.12 20.21
N LYS A 183 11.47 11.62 20.14
CA LYS A 183 12.49 12.09 19.21
C LYS A 183 12.57 11.14 18.02
N ASP A 184 12.15 11.61 16.86
CA ASP A 184 12.18 10.82 15.63
C ASP A 184 13.63 10.55 15.19
N VAL A 185 13.92 9.29 14.90
CA VAL A 185 15.27 8.83 14.53
C VAL A 185 15.62 9.28 13.10
N ASP A 186 14.62 9.34 12.22
CA ASP A 186 14.85 9.65 10.81
C ASP A 186 15.05 11.14 10.58
N SER A 187 14.21 11.98 11.18
CA SER A 187 14.33 13.44 11.09
C SER A 187 15.23 14.07 12.17
N GLY A 188 15.46 13.38 13.30
CA GLY A 188 16.12 13.93 14.47
C GLY A 188 15.28 14.92 15.29
N LEU A 189 14.04 15.19 14.87
CA LEU A 189 13.16 16.20 15.46
C LEU A 189 12.42 15.66 16.69
N LEU A 190 12.25 16.51 17.71
CA LEU A 190 11.40 16.25 18.87
C LEU A 190 9.94 16.61 18.54
N ASN A 191 8.99 15.79 18.99
CA ASN A 191 7.54 16.01 18.81
C ASN A 191 7.10 16.10 17.34
N ALA A 192 7.77 15.38 16.43
CA ALA A 192 7.43 15.32 15.01
C ALA A 192 6.71 14.01 14.60
N MET A 193 6.67 13.02 15.50
CA MET A 193 6.02 11.73 15.26
C MET A 193 4.55 11.77 15.68
N THR A 194 3.66 11.25 14.83
CA THR A 194 2.25 11.04 15.17
C THR A 194 2.02 9.57 15.56
N LYS A 195 0.93 9.27 16.28
CA LYS A 195 0.64 7.87 16.68
C LYS A 195 0.45 6.97 15.47
N SER A 196 -0.29 7.43 14.46
CA SER A 196 -0.52 6.72 13.21
C SER A 196 0.79 6.32 12.51
N GLU A 197 1.72 7.27 12.37
CA GLU A 197 3.05 7.05 11.78
C GLU A 197 3.90 6.07 12.60
N TYR A 198 3.84 6.17 13.94
CA TYR A 198 4.58 5.26 14.80
C TYR A 198 4.07 3.82 14.65
N GLU A 199 2.76 3.61 14.67
CA GLU A 199 2.14 2.30 14.43
C GLU A 199 2.42 1.78 13.02
N ALA A 200 2.38 2.65 12.01
CA ALA A 200 2.73 2.29 10.64
C ALA A 200 4.17 1.79 10.54
N ARG A 201 5.11 2.44 11.23
CA ARG A 201 6.51 1.99 11.32
C ARG A 201 6.68 0.68 12.08
N GLN A 202 5.85 0.39 13.08
CA GLN A 202 5.87 -0.90 13.76
C GLN A 202 5.45 -2.04 12.81
N LYS A 203 4.32 -1.87 12.12
CA LYS A 203 3.84 -2.84 11.13
C LYS A 203 4.80 -2.95 9.93
N GLU A 204 5.37 -1.85 9.47
CA GLU A 204 6.46 -1.85 8.48
C GLU A 204 7.65 -2.71 8.91
N ASN A 205 8.00 -2.72 10.20
CA ASN A 205 9.06 -3.58 10.72
C ASN A 205 8.66 -5.06 10.77
N GLU A 206 7.38 -5.38 11.00
CA GLU A 206 6.87 -6.75 10.84
C GLU A 206 7.02 -7.19 9.37
N ILE A 207 6.56 -6.38 8.41
CA ILE A 207 6.70 -6.60 6.96
C ILE A 207 8.18 -6.81 6.58
N ARG A 208 9.07 -5.91 7.03
CA ARG A 208 10.51 -6.03 6.78
C ARG A 208 11.09 -7.33 7.33
N GLY A 209 10.65 -7.75 8.52
CA GLY A 209 11.09 -8.98 9.15
C GLY A 209 10.79 -10.21 8.28
N GLU A 210 9.58 -10.29 7.74
CA GLU A 210 9.16 -11.40 6.85
C GLU A 210 9.94 -11.43 5.55
N GLN A 211 10.29 -10.25 5.05
CA GLN A 211 11.02 -10.07 3.79
C GLN A 211 12.54 -10.18 3.95
N ASN A 212 13.03 -10.48 5.16
CA ASN A 212 14.45 -10.49 5.51
C ASN A 212 15.15 -9.16 5.15
N ILE A 213 14.46 -8.04 5.34
CA ILE A 213 14.95 -6.68 5.15
C ILE A 213 15.35 -6.11 6.51
N LYS A 214 16.38 -5.26 6.52
CA LYS A 214 16.84 -4.57 7.73
C LYS A 214 15.70 -3.75 8.33
N LEU A 215 15.50 -3.88 9.63
CA LEU A 215 14.45 -3.14 10.35
C LEU A 215 14.78 -1.64 10.43
N ARG A 216 13.72 -0.81 10.45
CA ARG A 216 13.78 0.60 10.83
C ARG A 216 14.27 0.69 12.25
N LYS A 217 15.15 1.62 12.51
CA LYS A 217 15.46 2.03 13.87
C LYS A 217 14.31 2.87 14.42
N MET A 218 13.80 2.49 15.57
CA MET A 218 12.79 3.26 16.32
C MET A 218 13.36 3.66 17.67
N ALA A 219 13.02 4.87 18.13
CA ALA A 219 13.30 5.28 19.50
C ALA A 219 12.25 4.65 20.43
N PRO A 220 12.57 4.41 21.72
CA PRO A 220 11.55 4.03 22.69
C PRO A 220 10.53 5.16 22.84
N LEU A 221 9.26 4.80 23.12
CA LEU A 221 8.26 5.77 23.55
C LEU A 221 8.71 6.41 24.90
N PRO A 222 8.43 7.71 25.10
CA PRO A 222 8.76 8.42 26.32
C PRO A 222 7.96 7.96 27.54
#